data_AF-A6K6F6-F1
#
_entry.id   AF-A6K6F6-F1
#
_cell.length_a   1.000
_cell.length_b   1.000
_cell.length_c   1.000
_cell.angle_alpha   90.00
_cell.angle_beta   90.00
_cell.angle_gamma   90.00
#
_symmetry.space_group_name_H-M   'P 1'
#
loop_
_entity.id
_entity.type
_entity.pdbx_description
1 polymer ?
#
loop_
_entity_poly.entity_id
_entity_poly.type
_entity_poly.pdbx_seq_one_letter_code
_entity_poly.pdbx_strand_id
1 'polypeptide(L)'
;MCEAGYSTSYKEDKHYGYTSYSVSDSEKEIMAEIYKNGPVEGAFTVFSDFLTYKSGVYKHEAGDVMGGHAIRILGWGIENGVPYWLVANSWNVDWGDNGFFKILRGENHCGIESEIVAGIPRTQQYWGRF
;
A
#
# COMPACT_ATOMS: atom_id res chain seq x y z
N MET A 1 -16.31 15.69 -13.28
CA MET A 1 -16.57 15.27 -14.68
C MET A 1 -17.52 14.08 -14.62
N CYS A 2 -18.59 14.09 -15.42
CA CYS A 2 -19.43 12.90 -15.63
C CYS A 2 -18.87 12.14 -16.84
N GLU A 3 -18.66 10.83 -16.74
CA GLU A 3 -18.27 10.03 -17.90
C GLU A 3 -19.48 9.80 -18.81
N ALA A 4 -19.36 10.21 -20.07
CA ALA A 4 -20.42 10.01 -21.07
C ALA A 4 -20.66 8.51 -21.28
N GLY A 5 -21.90 8.06 -21.09
CA GLY A 5 -22.27 6.63 -21.19
C GLY A 5 -22.36 5.90 -19.85
N TYR A 6 -21.96 6.53 -18.75
CA TYR A 6 -22.14 5.97 -17.41
C TYR A 6 -23.61 6.10 -16.96
N SER A 7 -24.31 4.96 -16.88
CA SER A 7 -25.76 4.91 -16.65
C SER A 7 -26.18 4.58 -15.22
N THR A 8 -25.28 3.99 -14.43
CA THR A 8 -25.57 3.56 -13.06
C THR A 8 -25.77 4.79 -12.17
N SER A 9 -26.78 4.79 -11.31
CA SER A 9 -26.94 5.90 -10.37
C SER A 9 -25.89 5.84 -9.25
N TYR A 10 -25.56 7.00 -8.66
CA TYR A 10 -24.62 7.07 -7.53
C TYR A 10 -24.97 6.09 -6.38
N LYS A 11 -26.26 5.86 -6.11
CA LYS A 11 -26.68 4.94 -5.03
C LYS A 11 -26.43 3.47 -5.40
N GLU A 12 -26.60 3.12 -6.67
CA GLU A 12 -26.41 1.76 -7.18
C GLU A 12 -24.94 1.39 -7.34
N ASP A 13 -24.06 2.37 -7.56
CA ASP A 13 -22.61 2.17 -7.70
C ASP A 13 -21.84 2.10 -6.37
N LYS A 14 -22.54 2.16 -5.23
CA LYS A 14 -21.87 2.06 -3.93
C LYS A 14 -21.39 0.63 -3.68
N HIS A 15 -20.08 0.49 -3.55
CA HIS A 15 -19.43 -0.70 -3.01
C HIS A 15 -19.19 -0.56 -1.51
N TYR A 16 -19.44 -1.62 -0.75
CA TYR A 16 -19.34 -1.60 0.71
C TYR A 16 -18.29 -2.61 1.18
N GLY A 17 -17.54 -2.24 2.23
CA GLY A 17 -16.74 -3.19 2.99
C GLY A 17 -17.61 -4.05 3.90
N TYR A 18 -17.16 -5.28 4.16
CA TYR A 18 -17.70 -6.12 5.23
C TYR A 18 -17.06 -5.76 6.57
N THR A 19 -15.75 -5.54 6.58
CA THR A 19 -14.98 -5.16 7.78
C THR A 19 -13.72 -4.37 7.39
N SER A 20 -13.15 -3.67 8.37
CA SER A 20 -11.86 -2.99 8.32
C SER A 20 -11.08 -3.32 9.59
N TYR A 21 -9.77 -3.53 9.46
CA TYR A 21 -8.91 -3.89 10.59
C TYR A 21 -7.47 -3.42 10.35
N SER A 22 -6.74 -3.25 11.45
CA SER A 22 -5.29 -3.10 11.42
C SER A 22 -4.63 -4.47 11.33
N VAL A 23 -3.54 -4.56 10.56
CA VAL A 23 -2.62 -5.70 10.60
C VAL A 23 -1.57 -5.40 11.67
N SER A 24 -1.11 -6.42 12.39
CA SER A 24 -0.06 -6.23 13.40
C SER A 24 1.24 -5.74 12.76
N ASP A 25 2.02 -4.98 13.52
CA ASP A 25 3.39 -4.55 13.18
C ASP A 25 4.34 -5.76 13.23
N SER A 26 4.15 -6.64 12.26
CA SER A 26 4.93 -7.85 12.07
C SER A 26 5.05 -8.12 10.59
N GLU A 27 6.29 -8.10 10.10
CA GLU A 27 6.63 -8.43 8.72
C GLU A 27 5.89 -9.67 8.20
N LYS A 28 5.85 -10.75 9.00
CA LYS A 28 5.22 -12.02 8.62
C LYS A 28 3.71 -11.92 8.52
N GLU A 29 3.06 -11.17 9.40
CA GLU A 29 1.60 -11.00 9.37
C GLU A 29 1.18 -10.10 8.21
N ILE A 30 1.95 -9.04 7.91
CA ILE A 30 1.76 -8.20 6.73
C ILE A 30 1.93 -9.02 5.44
N MET A 31 2.97 -9.85 5.35
CA MET A 31 3.16 -10.77 4.22
C MET A 31 1.99 -11.76 4.10
N ALA A 32 1.53 -12.33 5.22
CA ALA A 32 0.43 -13.28 5.23
C ALA A 32 -0.89 -12.64 4.79
N GLU A 33 -1.16 -11.40 5.22
CA GLU A 33 -2.34 -10.63 4.79
C GLU A 33 -2.29 -10.38 3.28
N ILE A 34 -1.18 -9.86 2.77
CA ILE A 34 -1.02 -9.59 1.34
C ILE A 34 -1.17 -10.87 0.51
N TYR A 35 -0.58 -11.98 0.98
CA TYR A 35 -0.67 -13.26 0.30
C TYR A 35 -2.10 -13.80 0.20
N LYS A 36 -2.88 -13.68 1.28
CA LYS A 36 -4.21 -14.30 1.39
C LYS A 36 -5.31 -13.41 0.82
N ASN A 37 -5.24 -12.11 1.10
CA ASN A 37 -6.35 -11.18 0.92
C ASN A 37 -6.05 -10.07 -0.09
N GLY A 38 -4.79 -9.95 -0.55
CA GLY A 38 -4.37 -8.95 -1.51
C GLY A 38 -3.79 -7.69 -0.88
N PRO A 39 -3.53 -6.64 -1.69
CA PRO A 39 -2.81 -5.46 -1.24
C PRO A 39 -3.42 -4.76 -0.02
N VAL A 40 -2.55 -4.18 0.80
CA VAL A 40 -2.91 -3.42 2.00
C VAL A 40 -2.56 -1.94 1.85
N GLU A 41 -3.24 -1.08 2.59
CA GLU A 41 -2.83 0.31 2.76
C GLU A 41 -1.86 0.40 3.93
N GLY A 42 -0.82 1.21 3.78
CA GLY A 42 0.17 1.49 4.82
C GLY A 42 0.56 2.96 4.81
N ALA A 43 1.22 3.43 5.86
CA ALA A 43 1.81 4.77 5.89
C ALA A 43 3.27 4.72 6.34
N PHE A 44 4.06 5.69 5.90
CA PHE A 44 5.43 5.88 6.35
C PHE A 44 5.80 7.36 6.38
N THR A 45 6.88 7.67 7.10
CA THR A 45 7.45 9.02 7.12
C THR A 45 8.29 9.25 5.87
N VAL A 46 7.92 10.25 5.08
CA VAL A 46 8.68 10.69 3.91
C VAL A 46 9.78 11.65 4.35
N PHE A 47 10.98 11.41 3.84
CA PHE A 47 12.13 12.31 3.95
C PHE A 47 12.43 12.92 2.58
N SER A 48 13.17 14.03 2.54
CA SER A 48 13.38 14.77 1.29
C SER A 48 14.17 13.97 0.24
N ASP A 49 15.02 13.03 0.63
CA ASP A 49 15.72 12.11 -0.26
C ASP A 49 14.77 11.16 -1.01
N PHE A 50 13.68 10.70 -0.37
CA PHE A 50 12.66 9.85 -0.99
C PHE A 50 12.04 10.47 -2.26
N LEU A 51 11.88 11.80 -2.27
CA LEU A 51 11.28 12.51 -3.41
C LEU A 51 12.06 12.28 -4.71
N THR A 52 13.37 11.99 -4.59
CA THR A 52 14.28 11.78 -5.71
C THR A 52 14.46 10.31 -6.09
N TYR A 53 13.73 9.39 -5.46
CA TYR A 53 13.78 7.95 -5.76
C TYR A 53 13.58 7.67 -7.26
N LYS A 54 14.37 6.72 -7.79
CA LYS A 54 14.31 6.26 -9.18
C LYS A 54 14.24 4.74 -9.31
N SER A 55 15.04 4.00 -8.53
CA SER A 55 15.12 2.55 -8.60
C SER A 55 15.84 2.01 -7.36
N GLY A 56 15.87 0.68 -7.20
CA GLY A 56 16.54 0.03 -6.08
C GLY A 56 15.66 -0.06 -4.83
N VAL A 57 16.23 -0.56 -3.73
CA VAL A 57 15.55 -0.58 -2.43
C VAL A 57 15.86 0.73 -1.69
N TYR A 58 14.85 1.57 -1.51
CA TYR A 58 14.97 2.81 -0.76
C TYR A 58 15.31 2.52 0.70
N LYS A 59 16.36 3.18 1.16
CA LYS A 59 16.75 3.36 2.55
C LYS A 59 17.03 4.84 2.74
N HIS A 60 16.48 5.42 3.78
CA HIS A 60 16.71 6.82 4.12
C HIS A 60 18.16 6.98 4.55
N GLU A 61 18.87 7.96 3.98
CA GLU A 61 20.26 8.23 4.30
C GLU A 61 20.47 9.67 4.81
N ALA A 62 19.72 10.63 4.27
CA ALA A 62 19.83 12.03 4.64
C ALA A 62 18.58 12.83 4.24
N GLY A 63 18.39 14.00 4.83
CA GLY A 63 17.32 14.92 4.45
C GLY A 63 16.28 15.12 5.55
N ASP A 64 15.51 16.19 5.40
CA ASP A 64 14.52 16.61 6.39
C ASP A 64 13.25 15.76 6.29
N VAL A 65 12.54 15.67 7.41
CA VAL A 65 11.20 15.08 7.45
C VAL A 65 10.24 15.95 6.65
N MET A 66 9.59 15.37 5.64
CA MET A 66 8.60 16.04 4.80
C MET A 66 7.16 15.82 5.28
N GLY A 67 6.92 14.75 6.06
CA GLY A 67 5.62 14.41 6.65
C GLY A 67 5.26 12.94 6.50
N GLY A 68 4.03 12.58 6.86
CA GLY A 68 3.49 11.24 6.64
C GLY A 68 2.88 11.08 5.24
N HIS A 69 3.00 9.89 4.66
CA HIS A 69 2.42 9.56 3.35
C HIS A 69 1.83 8.15 3.35
N ALA A 70 0.60 8.03 2.84
CA ALA A 70 -0.11 6.76 2.71
C ALA A 70 0.13 6.14 1.32
N ILE A 71 0.28 4.83 1.30
CA ILE A 71 0.69 4.05 0.13
C ILE A 71 -0.05 2.71 0.06
N ARG A 72 0.12 1.99 -1.05
CA ARG A 72 -0.41 0.63 -1.21
C ARG A 72 0.72 -0.38 -1.32
N ILE A 73 0.84 -1.29 -0.35
CA ILE A 73 1.80 -2.39 -0.36
C ILE A 73 1.15 -3.58 -1.05
N LEU A 74 1.82 -4.13 -2.07
CA LEU A 74 1.25 -5.19 -2.91
C LEU A 74 2.13 -6.43 -3.04
N GLY A 75 3.29 -6.44 -2.38
CA GLY A 75 4.18 -7.59 -2.39
C GLY A 75 5.49 -7.30 -1.66
N TRP A 76 6.42 -8.24 -1.78
CA TRP A 76 7.74 -8.15 -1.17
C TRP A 76 8.75 -8.95 -2.02
N GLY A 77 10.03 -8.77 -1.75
CA GLY A 77 11.09 -9.54 -2.38
C GLY A 77 12.45 -9.31 -1.76
N ILE A 78 13.48 -9.80 -2.44
CA ILE A 78 14.88 -9.55 -2.10
C ILE A 78 15.57 -9.06 -3.37
N GLU A 79 16.25 -7.92 -3.30
CA GLU A 79 17.06 -7.38 -4.38
C GLU A 79 18.49 -7.20 -3.90
N ASN A 80 19.45 -7.86 -4.55
CA ASN A 80 20.87 -7.80 -4.18
C ASN A 80 21.15 -8.11 -2.69
N GLY A 81 20.38 -9.04 -2.11
CA GLY A 81 20.47 -9.42 -0.69
C GLY A 81 19.71 -8.51 0.26
N VAL A 82 19.07 -7.43 -0.22
CA VAL A 82 18.29 -6.51 0.61
C VAL A 82 16.79 -6.88 0.55
N PRO A 83 16.15 -7.20 1.69
CA PRO A 83 14.71 -7.43 1.74
C PRO A 83 13.93 -6.14 1.50
N TYR A 84 12.85 -6.21 0.70
CA TYR A 84 12.02 -5.04 0.41
C TYR A 84 10.52 -5.33 0.42
N TRP A 85 9.73 -4.27 0.61
CA TRP A 85 8.31 -4.17 0.27
C TRP A 85 8.14 -3.57 -1.12
N LEU A 86 7.28 -4.15 -1.95
CA LEU A 86 6.88 -3.60 -3.24
C LEU A 86 5.65 -2.70 -3.03
N VAL A 87 5.81 -1.43 -3.36
CA VAL A 87 4.84 -0.40 -3.00
C VAL A 87 4.45 0.42 -4.23
N ALA A 88 3.15 0.66 -4.40
CA ALA A 88 2.63 1.59 -5.39
C ALA A 88 2.47 2.97 -4.75
N ASN A 89 3.03 3.99 -5.39
CA ASN A 89 2.83 5.38 -5.03
C ASN A 89 1.60 5.96 -5.78
N SER A 90 1.21 7.18 -5.41
CA SER A 90 0.07 7.92 -5.97
C SER A 90 0.50 9.20 -6.70
N TRP A 91 1.78 9.33 -7.05
CA TRP A 91 2.37 10.51 -7.70
C TRP A 91 2.63 10.31 -9.19
N ASN A 92 1.70 9.63 -9.87
CA ASN A 92 1.75 9.31 -11.30
C ASN A 92 2.89 8.34 -11.66
N VAL A 93 2.87 7.85 -12.91
CA VAL A 93 3.77 6.78 -13.38
C VAL A 93 5.16 7.27 -13.78
N ASP A 94 5.35 8.57 -13.94
CA ASP A 94 6.65 9.20 -14.24
C ASP A 94 7.54 9.35 -13.01
N TRP A 95 6.99 9.13 -11.81
CA TRP A 95 7.75 9.10 -10.57
C TRP A 95 8.28 7.69 -10.27
N GLY A 96 9.50 7.61 -9.73
CA GLY A 96 10.11 6.34 -9.30
C GLY A 96 10.26 5.32 -10.43
N ASP A 97 9.99 4.06 -10.12
CA ASP A 97 9.99 2.95 -11.06
C ASP A 97 8.57 2.73 -11.58
N ASN A 98 8.18 3.48 -12.62
CA ASN A 98 6.85 3.42 -13.24
C ASN A 98 5.69 3.67 -12.25
N GLY A 99 5.88 4.58 -11.29
CA GLY A 99 4.93 4.87 -10.20
C GLY A 99 5.08 3.97 -8.97
N PHE A 100 6.01 3.02 -8.99
CA PHE A 100 6.30 2.13 -7.88
C PHE A 100 7.64 2.46 -7.21
N PHE A 101 7.82 1.90 -6.03
CA PHE A 101 9.10 1.88 -5.34
C PHE A 101 9.25 0.63 -4.50
N LYS A 102 10.50 0.36 -4.12
CA LYS A 102 10.85 -0.67 -3.14
C LYS A 102 11.40 0.04 -1.91
N ILE A 103 11.02 -0.38 -0.73
CA ILE A 103 11.51 0.15 0.55
C ILE A 103 11.97 -0.99 1.46
N LEU A 104 12.99 -0.73 2.28
CA LEU A 104 13.55 -1.71 3.22
C LEU A 104 12.45 -2.36 4.08
N ARG A 105 12.45 -3.70 4.10
CA ARG A 105 11.50 -4.54 4.85
C ARG A 105 12.18 -5.23 6.03
N GLY A 106 11.46 -5.40 7.13
CA GLY A 106 11.85 -6.18 8.31
C GLY A 106 12.53 -5.36 9.41
N GLU A 107 12.63 -4.04 9.21
CA GLU A 107 13.21 -3.09 10.17
C GLU A 107 12.23 -1.97 10.54
N ASN A 108 10.96 -2.08 10.14
CA ASN A 108 9.97 -1.02 10.23
C ASN A 108 10.52 0.34 9.74
N HIS A 109 11.24 0.29 8.61
CA HIS A 109 12.01 1.43 8.10
C HIS A 109 11.07 2.59 7.77
N CYS A 110 11.37 3.78 8.30
CA CYS A 110 10.49 4.96 8.22
C CYS A 110 9.05 4.75 8.77
N GLY A 111 8.80 3.70 9.57
CA GLY A 111 7.48 3.37 10.10
C GLY A 111 6.57 2.59 9.14
N ILE A 112 7.11 2.09 8.01
CA ILE A 112 6.33 1.43 6.94
C ILE A 112 5.52 0.20 7.39
N GLU A 113 5.85 -0.42 8.52
CA GLU A 113 5.18 -1.61 9.05
C GLU A 113 4.20 -1.31 10.20
N SER A 114 4.17 -0.07 10.71
CA SER A 114 3.39 0.27 11.91
C SER A 114 1.93 0.66 11.66
N GLU A 115 1.60 1.19 10.48
CA GLU A 115 0.27 1.74 10.18
C GLU A 115 -0.39 0.98 9.03
N ILE A 116 -0.46 -0.35 9.13
CA ILE A 116 -1.04 -1.21 8.10
C ILE A 116 -2.53 -1.44 8.36
N VAL A 117 -3.36 -1.15 7.36
CA VAL A 117 -4.81 -1.38 7.40
C VAL A 117 -5.29 -2.13 6.15
N ALA A 118 -6.31 -2.95 6.36
CA ALA A 118 -6.95 -3.74 5.32
C ALA A 118 -8.45 -3.89 5.61
N GLY A 119 -9.16 -4.54 4.69
CA GLY A 119 -10.58 -4.83 4.86
C GLY A 119 -11.07 -5.85 3.83
N ILE A 120 -12.08 -6.61 4.22
CA ILE A 120 -12.70 -7.59 3.33
C ILE A 120 -13.91 -6.94 2.63
N PRO A 121 -14.02 -7.00 1.29
CA PRO A 121 -15.15 -6.43 0.56
C PRO A 121 -16.43 -7.23 0.80
N ARG A 122 -17.59 -6.54 0.78
CA ARG A 122 -18.88 -7.21 0.78
C ARG A 122 -19.16 -7.77 -0.61
N THR A 123 -19.16 -9.10 -0.75
CA THR A 123 -19.53 -9.79 -2.00
C THR A 123 -20.84 -10.57 -1.85
N GLN A 124 -21.48 -10.92 -2.98
CA GLN A 124 -22.69 -11.77 -3.00
C GLN A 124 -22.47 -13.15 -2.33
N GLN A 125 -21.23 -13.63 -2.29
CA GLN A 125 -20.84 -14.89 -1.65
C GLN A 125 -21.14 -14.93 -0.13
N TYR A 126 -21.21 -13.77 0.52
CA TYR A 126 -21.53 -13.65 1.95
C TYR A 126 -23.03 -13.45 2.24
N TRP A 127 -23.88 -13.43 1.21
CA TRP A 127 -25.33 -13.17 1.31
C TRP A 127 -26.20 -14.44 1.34
N GLY A 128 -25.64 -15.61 1.64
CA GLY A 128 -26.38 -16.88 1.60
C GLY A 128 -26.22 -17.81 2.82
N ARG A 129 -25.74 -17.31 3.96
CA ARG A 129 -25.47 -18.14 5.16
C ARG A 129 -26.35 -17.85 6.39
N PHE A 130 -27.42 -17.09 6.24
CA PHE A 130 -28.46 -16.93 7.27
C PHE A 130 -29.83 -16.89 6.63
#